data_AF-A0A7D4C5J5-F1
#
_entry.id   AF-A0A7D4C5J5-F1
#
_cell.length_a   1.000
_cell.length_b   1.000
_cell.length_c   1.000
_cell.angle_alpha   90.00
_cell.angle_beta   90.00
_cell.angle_gamma   90.00
#
_symmetry.space_group_name_H-M   'P 1'
#
loop_
_entity.id
_entity.type
_entity.pdbx_description
1 polymer ?
#
loop_
_entity_poly.entity_id
_entity_poly.type
_entity_poly.pdbx_seq_one_letter_code
_entity_poly.pdbx_strand_id
1 'polypeptide(L)'
;MPALPSAAGPGNVTVDLMPFGAIANEAGDVYFSGRGMERISTVGFSEVLAEAATVTIPTGEQWRVVTLPGIVVLKLVAWQDRPERGKDAVDVWNLLAVYFDLVTNDVYATHLDLLTEEETPDTGNLTLLVGARVLGRQVRQLLAGRPVQARLLTLLADQLALGEASPLARTMSRQGPAIATCLAAIQALRTGMAEA
;
A
#
# COMPACT_ATOMS: atom_id res chain seq x y z
N MET A 1 9.58 26.10 0.86
CA MET A 1 9.77 24.65 0.88
C MET A 1 11.26 24.35 0.74
N PRO A 2 11.91 23.64 1.68
CA PRO A 2 13.23 23.06 1.44
C PRO A 2 13.15 21.52 1.32
N ALA A 3 13.97 20.97 0.43
CA ALA A 3 14.04 19.55 0.10
C ALA A 3 14.91 18.75 1.09
N LEU A 4 14.73 17.43 1.13
CA LEU A 4 15.62 16.46 1.77
C LEU A 4 17.06 16.57 1.22
N PRO A 5 18.10 16.16 1.96
CA PRO A 5 19.47 16.18 1.45
C PRO A 5 19.60 15.29 0.21
N SER A 6 19.75 15.93 -0.97
CA SER A 6 19.92 15.27 -2.26
C SER A 6 21.41 15.05 -2.56
N ALA A 7 21.82 13.82 -2.84
CA ALA A 7 23.12 13.58 -3.46
C ALA A 7 22.99 13.88 -4.97
N ALA A 8 23.75 14.87 -5.46
CA ALA A 8 23.71 15.28 -6.88
C ALA A 8 24.61 14.37 -7.74
N GLY A 9 24.00 13.60 -8.64
CA GLY A 9 24.67 12.89 -9.75
C GLY A 9 24.61 13.68 -11.07
N PRO A 10 25.25 13.21 -12.16
CA PRO A 10 25.19 13.87 -13.45
C PRO A 10 23.78 13.72 -14.05
N GLY A 11 23.08 14.84 -14.18
CA GLY A 11 21.62 14.90 -14.34
C GLY A 11 20.99 15.06 -12.97
N ASN A 12 20.29 16.17 -12.73
CA ASN A 12 19.88 16.65 -11.40
C ASN A 12 18.77 15.76 -10.77
N VAL A 13 19.07 14.50 -10.50
CA VAL A 13 18.19 13.50 -9.91
C VAL A 13 18.24 13.67 -8.41
N THR A 14 17.10 13.98 -7.81
CA THR A 14 16.95 13.98 -6.35
C THR A 14 16.75 12.55 -5.88
N VAL A 15 17.63 12.09 -5.00
CA VAL A 15 17.53 10.78 -4.35
C VAL A 15 17.12 11.01 -2.90
N ASP A 16 15.95 10.51 -2.53
CA ASP A 16 15.46 10.54 -1.15
C ASP A 16 15.99 9.31 -0.40
N LEU A 17 16.82 9.53 0.61
CA LEU A 17 17.33 8.48 1.49
C LEU A 17 16.47 8.41 2.75
N MET A 18 15.82 7.26 2.98
CA MET A 18 15.03 7.02 4.17
C MET A 18 15.71 5.98 5.07
N PRO A 19 16.25 6.40 6.22
CA PRO A 19 16.92 5.48 7.12
C PRO A 19 15.87 4.78 8.00
N PHE A 20 16.05 3.49 8.30
CA PHE A 20 15.14 2.66 9.10
C PHE A 20 15.89 1.51 9.78
N GLY A 21 15.20 0.69 10.58
CA GLY A 21 15.78 -0.45 11.28
C GLY A 21 16.29 -0.06 12.67
N ALA A 22 17.53 -0.43 13.01
CA ALA A 22 18.08 -0.28 14.37
C ALA A 22 18.13 1.16 14.91
N ILE A 23 17.97 2.16 14.04
CA ILE A 23 17.91 3.57 14.42
C ILE A 23 16.50 4.03 14.84
N ALA A 24 15.47 3.25 14.53
CA ALA A 24 14.10 3.56 14.90
C ALA A 24 13.87 3.18 16.36
N ASN A 25 12.99 3.91 17.04
CA ASN A 25 12.55 3.54 18.39
C ASN A 25 11.61 2.32 18.35
N GLU A 26 11.14 1.87 19.52
CA GLU A 26 10.22 0.74 19.65
C GLU A 26 8.88 0.92 18.89
N ALA A 27 8.47 2.18 18.66
CA ALA A 27 7.27 2.51 17.87
C ALA A 27 7.53 2.50 16.35
N GLY A 28 8.77 2.28 15.91
CA GLY A 28 9.16 2.34 14.50
C GLY A 28 9.40 3.75 13.98
N ASP A 29 9.55 4.74 14.85
CA ASP A 29 9.80 6.12 14.48
C ASP A 29 11.30 6.44 14.45
N VAL A 30 11.72 7.18 13.43
CA VAL A 30 13.05 7.79 13.32
C VAL A 30 12.92 9.30 13.55
N TYR A 31 13.78 9.81 14.43
CA TYR A 31 13.83 11.23 14.77
C TYR A 31 15.08 11.88 14.20
N PHE A 32 14.93 13.03 13.55
CA PHE A 32 16.05 13.81 13.03
C PHE A 32 16.26 15.06 13.89
N SER A 33 17.48 15.27 14.36
CA SER A 33 17.87 16.53 14.98
C SER A 33 18.11 17.58 13.89
N GLY A 34 17.06 18.31 13.49
CA GLY A 34 17.14 19.34 12.44
C GLY A 34 15.80 19.98 12.08
N ARG A 35 15.84 21.21 11.52
CA ARG A 35 14.65 22.03 11.22
C ARG A 35 13.70 21.34 10.24
N GLY A 36 12.56 20.85 10.72
CA GLY A 36 11.34 20.66 9.92
C GLY A 36 10.80 19.23 9.79
N MET A 37 11.56 18.19 10.14
CA MET A 37 11.04 16.81 10.25
C MET A 37 11.55 16.16 11.52
N GLU A 38 10.80 16.33 12.60
CA GLU A 38 11.17 15.75 13.90
C GLU A 38 10.90 14.25 13.95
N ARG A 39 9.93 13.73 13.20
CA ARG A 39 9.51 12.31 13.24
C ARG A 39 9.11 11.77 11.87
N ILE A 40 9.68 10.63 11.48
CA ILE A 40 9.26 9.82 10.33
C ILE A 40 8.96 8.40 10.82
N SER A 41 7.75 7.92 10.55
CA SER A 41 7.38 6.53 10.79
C SER A 41 8.00 5.63 9.73
N THR A 42 8.67 4.57 10.16
CA THR A 42 9.26 3.53 9.33
C THR A 42 8.58 2.18 9.53
N VAL A 43 7.39 2.19 10.14
CA VAL A 43 6.55 1.00 10.32
C VAL A 43 6.27 0.37 8.95
N GLY A 44 6.48 -0.94 8.84
CA GLY A 44 6.32 -1.70 7.60
C GLY A 44 7.58 -1.78 6.74
N PHE A 45 8.62 -0.96 6.97
CA PHE A 45 9.82 -0.97 6.12
C PHE A 45 10.59 -2.30 6.23
N SER A 46 10.73 -2.83 7.45
CA SER A 46 11.45 -4.09 7.66
C SER A 46 10.69 -5.28 7.06
N GLU A 47 9.36 -5.26 7.13
CA GLU A 47 8.47 -6.27 6.55
C GLU A 47 8.57 -6.27 5.03
N VAL A 48 8.38 -5.11 4.38
CA VAL A 48 8.42 -5.02 2.92
C VAL A 48 9.83 -5.23 2.37
N LEU A 49 10.87 -4.91 3.14
CA LEU A 49 12.23 -5.25 2.78
C LEU A 49 12.45 -6.75 2.82
N ALA A 50 11.93 -7.48 3.83
CA ALA A 50 12.11 -8.92 3.92
C ALA A 50 11.57 -9.63 2.66
N GLU A 51 10.44 -9.16 2.15
CA GLU A 51 9.74 -9.70 0.98
C GLU A 51 10.07 -8.94 -0.34
N ALA A 52 11.11 -8.11 -0.35
CA ALA A 52 11.50 -7.36 -1.54
C ALA A 52 11.95 -8.28 -2.68
N ALA A 53 11.50 -8.00 -3.90
CA ALA A 53 11.91 -8.72 -5.09
C ALA A 53 13.33 -8.34 -5.50
N THR A 54 14.13 -9.32 -5.93
CA THR A 54 15.45 -9.07 -6.53
C THR A 54 15.28 -8.90 -8.04
N VAL A 55 15.71 -7.76 -8.56
CA VAL A 55 15.66 -7.42 -9.99
C VAL A 55 17.09 -7.23 -10.49
N THR A 56 17.44 -7.87 -11.60
CA THR A 56 18.70 -7.62 -12.30
C THR A 56 18.51 -6.45 -13.26
N ILE A 57 19.26 -5.37 -13.08
CA ILE A 57 19.23 -4.20 -13.97
C ILE A 57 20.15 -4.43 -15.20
N PRO A 58 20.01 -3.66 -16.29
CA PRO A 58 20.77 -3.89 -17.53
C PRO A 58 22.30 -3.89 -17.38
N THR A 59 22.84 -3.25 -16.33
CA THR A 59 24.27 -3.26 -16.00
C THR A 59 24.75 -4.56 -15.34
N GLY A 60 23.84 -5.50 -15.04
CA GLY A 60 24.14 -6.79 -14.42
C GLY A 60 24.08 -6.80 -12.89
N GLU A 61 23.91 -5.64 -12.26
CA GLU A 61 23.72 -5.53 -10.80
C GLU A 61 22.35 -6.06 -10.38
N GLN A 62 22.27 -6.58 -9.16
CA GLN A 62 21.02 -7.02 -8.55
C GLN A 62 20.55 -6.03 -7.50
N TRP A 63 19.32 -5.55 -7.67
CA TRP A 63 18.69 -4.55 -6.81
C TRP A 63 17.49 -5.16 -6.11
N ARG A 64 17.33 -4.85 -4.82
CA ARG A 64 16.12 -5.23 -4.07
C ARG A 64 15.08 -4.12 -4.23
N VAL A 65 13.92 -4.48 -4.75
CA VAL A 65 12.83 -3.55 -5.05
C VAL A 65 11.58 -3.99 -4.28
N VAL A 66 10.91 -3.02 -3.67
CA VAL A 66 9.66 -3.26 -2.93
C VAL A 66 8.59 -3.76 -3.91
N THR A 67 7.87 -4.80 -3.53
CA THR A 67 6.77 -5.37 -4.32
C THR A 67 5.55 -4.45 -4.33
N LEU A 68 4.63 -4.64 -5.27
CA LEU A 68 3.39 -3.84 -5.30
C LEU A 68 2.56 -3.96 -4.00
N PRO A 69 2.36 -5.15 -3.40
CA PRO A 69 1.77 -5.27 -2.06
C PRO A 69 2.53 -4.47 -1.00
N GLY A 70 3.86 -4.50 -1.04
CA GLY A 70 4.69 -3.72 -0.12
C GLY A 70 4.51 -2.21 -0.29
N ILE A 71 4.38 -1.71 -1.52
CA ILE A 71 4.07 -0.30 -1.77
C ILE A 71 2.74 0.10 -1.13
N VAL A 72 1.70 -0.74 -1.24
CA VAL A 72 0.39 -0.48 -0.63
C VAL A 72 0.49 -0.42 0.89
N VAL A 73 1.22 -1.34 1.51
CA VAL A 73 1.48 -1.34 2.95
C VAL A 73 2.11 -0.01 3.38
N LEU A 74 3.19 0.41 2.72
CA LEU A 74 3.88 1.65 3.06
C LEU A 74 2.98 2.87 2.86
N LYS A 75 2.17 2.88 1.80
CA LYS A 75 1.25 3.98 1.49
C LYS A 75 0.11 4.09 2.50
N LEU A 76 -0.47 2.97 2.93
CA LEU A 76 -1.51 2.97 3.95
C LEU A 76 -0.97 3.41 5.32
N VAL A 77 0.23 2.97 5.70
CA VAL A 77 0.90 3.44 6.93
C VAL A 77 1.17 4.95 6.86
N ALA A 78 1.77 5.43 5.77
CA ALA A 78 2.06 6.84 5.58
C ALA A 78 0.78 7.69 5.57
N TRP A 79 -0.28 7.20 4.94
CA TRP A 79 -1.59 7.85 4.94
C TRP A 79 -2.20 7.92 6.35
N GLN A 80 -2.14 6.85 7.13
CA GLN A 80 -2.67 6.85 8.50
C GLN A 80 -1.94 7.86 9.40
N ASP A 81 -0.63 8.05 9.19
CA ASP A 81 0.16 8.99 9.96
C ASP A 81 -0.08 10.46 9.57
N ARG A 82 -0.44 10.72 8.30
CA ARG A 82 -0.64 12.07 7.71
C ARG A 82 -1.76 12.08 6.66
N PRO A 83 -3.02 11.87 7.06
CA PRO A 83 -4.14 11.72 6.12
C PRO A 83 -4.39 12.97 5.28
N GLU A 84 -3.97 14.15 5.76
CA GLU A 84 -4.07 15.43 5.07
C GLU A 84 -3.25 15.52 3.77
N ARG A 85 -2.20 14.69 3.61
CA ARG A 85 -1.35 14.72 2.41
C ARG A 85 -2.09 14.26 1.16
N GLY A 86 -3.11 13.40 1.33
CA GLY A 86 -4.00 12.87 0.29
C GLY A 86 -3.34 12.02 -0.81
N LYS A 87 -2.09 12.31 -1.19
CA LYS A 87 -1.33 11.62 -2.23
C LYS A 87 -1.24 10.11 -1.98
N ASP A 88 -1.02 9.69 -0.74
CA ASP A 88 -0.84 8.27 -0.45
C ASP A 88 -2.14 7.47 -0.66
N ALA A 89 -3.31 8.06 -0.37
CA ALA A 89 -4.60 7.46 -0.71
C ALA A 89 -4.83 7.39 -2.22
N VAL A 90 -4.41 8.43 -2.96
CA VAL A 90 -4.47 8.44 -4.43
C VAL A 90 -3.57 7.38 -5.05
N ASP A 91 -2.34 7.24 -4.54
CA ASP A 91 -1.40 6.20 -5.01
C ASP A 91 -1.96 4.79 -4.75
N VAL A 92 -2.61 4.55 -3.60
CA VAL A 92 -3.29 3.27 -3.31
C VAL A 92 -4.44 3.03 -4.29
N TRP A 93 -5.28 4.03 -4.56
CA TRP A 93 -6.37 3.88 -5.54
C TRP A 93 -5.84 3.57 -6.95
N ASN A 94 -4.84 4.32 -7.39
CA ASN A 94 -4.26 4.13 -8.72
C ASN A 94 -3.72 2.71 -8.90
N LEU A 95 -3.11 2.13 -7.86
CA LEU A 95 -2.66 0.75 -7.91
C LEU A 95 -3.84 -0.24 -7.88
N LEU A 96 -4.84 -0.05 -7.01
CA LEU A 96 -6.04 -0.88 -6.96
C LEU A 96 -6.77 -0.94 -8.31
N ALA A 97 -6.92 0.21 -8.96
CA ALA A 97 -7.64 0.37 -10.22
C ALA A 97 -7.06 -0.45 -11.38
N VAL A 98 -5.77 -0.77 -11.34
CA VAL A 98 -5.08 -1.54 -12.38
C VAL A 98 -4.54 -2.88 -11.88
N TYR A 99 -4.76 -3.23 -10.60
CA TYR A 99 -4.05 -4.34 -9.97
C TYR A 99 -4.35 -5.66 -10.66
N PHE A 100 -5.62 -5.92 -10.97
CA PHE A 100 -6.05 -7.12 -11.70
C PHE A 100 -5.26 -7.29 -12.99
N ASP A 101 -5.15 -6.24 -13.80
CA ASP A 101 -4.45 -6.30 -15.08
C ASP A 101 -2.97 -6.66 -14.88
N LEU A 102 -2.32 -6.07 -13.87
CA LEU A 102 -0.93 -6.35 -13.52
C LEU A 102 -0.68 -7.80 -13.09
N VAL A 103 -1.67 -8.46 -12.47
CA VAL A 103 -1.55 -9.82 -11.93
C VAL A 103 -2.50 -10.82 -12.57
N THR A 104 -3.02 -10.52 -13.78
CA THR A 104 -4.06 -11.30 -14.47
C THR A 104 -3.71 -12.80 -14.55
N ASN A 105 -2.46 -13.11 -14.89
CA ASN A 105 -2.00 -14.50 -14.99
C ASN A 105 -2.05 -15.22 -13.64
N ASP A 106 -1.67 -14.54 -12.55
CA ASP A 106 -1.76 -15.08 -11.20
C ASP A 106 -3.22 -15.28 -10.81
N VAL A 107 -4.10 -14.32 -11.13
CA VAL A 107 -5.54 -14.45 -10.86
C VAL A 107 -6.11 -15.74 -11.45
N TYR A 108 -5.87 -15.98 -12.75
CA TYR A 108 -6.37 -17.19 -13.42
C TYR A 108 -5.67 -18.48 -12.99
N ALA A 109 -4.46 -18.39 -12.41
CA ALA A 109 -3.71 -19.56 -11.97
C ALA A 109 -4.04 -19.97 -10.52
N THR A 110 -4.24 -19.00 -9.62
CA THR A 110 -4.23 -19.21 -8.17
C THR A 110 -5.44 -18.62 -7.45
N HIS A 111 -6.23 -17.75 -8.10
CA HIS A 111 -7.35 -17.02 -7.50
C HIS A 111 -8.68 -17.16 -8.28
N LEU A 112 -8.87 -18.28 -8.98
CA LEU A 112 -10.12 -18.56 -9.72
C LEU A 112 -11.35 -18.62 -8.80
N ASP A 113 -11.15 -18.93 -7.52
CA ASP A 113 -12.21 -18.94 -6.51
C ASP A 113 -12.93 -17.58 -6.39
N LEU A 114 -12.23 -16.48 -6.68
CA LEU A 114 -12.78 -15.13 -6.62
C LEU A 114 -13.67 -14.74 -7.81
N LEU A 115 -13.64 -15.51 -8.90
CA LEU A 115 -14.37 -15.23 -10.14
C LEU A 115 -15.81 -15.78 -10.13
N THR A 116 -16.41 -15.87 -8.95
CA THR A 116 -17.78 -16.36 -8.75
C THR A 116 -18.70 -15.23 -8.30
N GLU A 117 -20.00 -15.32 -8.62
CA GLU A 117 -21.01 -14.34 -8.19
C GLU A 117 -21.15 -14.28 -6.66
N GLU A 118 -20.86 -15.37 -5.96
CA GLU A 118 -20.88 -15.44 -4.50
C GLU A 118 -19.74 -14.62 -3.88
N GLU A 119 -18.52 -14.77 -4.41
CA GLU A 119 -17.35 -14.05 -3.90
C GLU A 119 -17.29 -12.59 -4.37
N THR A 120 -17.83 -12.31 -5.57
CA THR A 120 -17.86 -10.96 -6.14
C THR A 120 -19.24 -10.66 -6.80
N PRO A 121 -20.24 -10.25 -6.00
CA PRO A 121 -21.60 -10.02 -6.51
C PRO A 121 -21.74 -8.82 -7.45
N ASP A 122 -20.88 -7.80 -7.29
CA ASP A 122 -20.89 -6.61 -8.14
C ASP A 122 -20.05 -6.86 -9.41
N THR A 123 -20.69 -7.44 -10.41
CA THR A 123 -20.07 -7.72 -11.71
C THR A 123 -19.68 -6.45 -12.48
N GLY A 124 -20.29 -5.30 -12.16
CA GLY A 124 -19.94 -4.01 -12.75
C GLY A 124 -18.54 -3.51 -12.38
N ASN A 125 -17.99 -4.00 -11.26
CA ASN A 125 -16.64 -3.69 -10.77
C ASN A 125 -15.78 -4.96 -10.56
N LEU A 126 -16.12 -6.07 -11.24
CA LEU A 126 -15.53 -7.40 -10.99
C LEU A 126 -14.00 -7.39 -10.92
N THR A 127 -13.33 -6.86 -11.95
CA THR A 127 -11.86 -6.86 -12.02
C THR A 127 -11.23 -6.04 -10.89
N LEU A 128 -11.79 -4.87 -10.58
CA LEU A 128 -11.36 -4.04 -9.46
C LEU A 128 -11.47 -4.80 -8.14
N LEU A 129 -12.62 -5.42 -7.86
CA LEU A 129 -12.88 -6.10 -6.59
C LEU A 129 -12.03 -7.35 -6.43
N VAL A 130 -11.89 -8.15 -7.49
CA VAL A 130 -11.01 -9.33 -7.51
C VAL A 130 -9.56 -8.90 -7.32
N GLY A 131 -9.09 -7.90 -8.08
CA GLY A 131 -7.73 -7.37 -7.95
C GLY A 131 -7.44 -6.86 -6.53
N ALA A 132 -8.37 -6.10 -5.95
CA ALA A 132 -8.26 -5.62 -4.58
C ALA A 132 -8.18 -6.77 -3.56
N ARG A 133 -9.00 -7.81 -3.71
CA ARG A 133 -8.98 -8.98 -2.82
C ARG A 133 -7.71 -9.82 -2.96
N VAL A 134 -7.20 -10.01 -4.17
CA VAL A 134 -5.90 -10.65 -4.43
C VAL A 134 -4.76 -9.86 -3.80
N LEU A 135 -4.74 -8.54 -3.99
CA LEU A 135 -3.78 -7.66 -3.30
C LEU A 135 -3.87 -7.83 -1.78
N GLY A 136 -5.09 -7.96 -1.24
CA GLY A 136 -5.32 -8.24 0.17
C GLY A 136 -4.67 -9.54 0.64
N ARG A 137 -4.85 -10.64 -0.11
CA ARG A 137 -4.21 -11.94 0.16
C ARG A 137 -2.70 -11.84 0.18
N GLN A 138 -2.14 -11.13 -0.78
CA GLN A 138 -0.69 -10.95 -0.90
C GLN A 138 -0.13 -10.05 0.21
N VAL A 139 -0.85 -9.00 0.62
CA VAL A 139 -0.50 -8.18 1.79
C VAL A 139 -0.55 -9.02 3.08
N ARG A 140 -1.54 -9.91 3.24
CA ARG A 140 -1.59 -10.85 4.36
C ARG A 140 -0.35 -11.74 4.41
N GLN A 141 0.03 -12.33 3.29
CA GLN A 141 1.22 -13.19 3.22
C GLN A 141 2.48 -12.40 3.59
N LEU A 142 2.65 -11.20 3.03
CA LEU A 142 3.77 -10.31 3.30
C LEU A 142 3.89 -9.95 4.80
N LEU A 143 2.74 -9.72 5.46
CA LEU A 143 2.68 -9.27 6.85
C LEU A 143 2.40 -10.38 7.87
N ALA A 144 2.42 -11.65 7.47
CA ALA A 144 1.99 -12.76 8.31
C ALA A 144 2.75 -12.78 9.66
N GLY A 145 1.99 -12.72 10.76
CA GLY A 145 2.54 -12.70 12.12
C GLY A 145 3.21 -11.38 12.53
N ARG A 146 3.07 -10.31 11.75
CA ARG A 146 3.66 -8.99 12.03
C ARG A 146 2.60 -8.02 12.60
N PRO A 147 2.93 -7.19 13.61
CA PRO A 147 1.98 -6.26 14.22
C PRO A 147 1.32 -5.28 13.25
N VAL A 148 2.03 -4.89 12.19
CA VAL A 148 1.52 -3.99 11.14
C VAL A 148 0.29 -4.56 10.41
N GLN A 149 0.14 -5.89 10.34
CA GLN A 149 -1.05 -6.50 9.76
C GLN A 149 -2.31 -6.11 10.53
N ALA A 150 -2.28 -6.25 11.87
CA ALA A 150 -3.40 -5.88 12.74
C ALA A 150 -3.70 -4.38 12.65
N ARG A 151 -2.65 -3.55 12.65
CA ARG A 151 -2.76 -2.09 12.48
C ARG A 151 -3.50 -1.72 11.19
N LEU A 152 -3.16 -2.33 10.06
CA LEU A 152 -3.82 -2.07 8.79
C LEU A 152 -5.25 -2.62 8.73
N LEU A 153 -5.51 -3.81 9.29
CA LEU A 153 -6.86 -4.35 9.38
C LEU A 153 -7.80 -3.43 10.18
N THR A 154 -7.32 -2.89 11.30
CA THR A 154 -8.05 -1.88 12.10
C THR A 154 -8.26 -0.60 11.31
N LEU A 155 -7.21 -0.07 10.67
CA LEU A 155 -7.31 1.12 9.82
C LEU A 155 -8.41 0.99 8.76
N LEU A 156 -8.40 -0.10 7.99
CA LEU A 156 -9.39 -0.32 6.94
C LEU A 156 -10.79 -0.52 7.52
N ALA A 157 -10.92 -1.22 8.65
CA ALA A 157 -12.21 -1.38 9.35
C ALA A 157 -12.79 -0.04 9.79
N ASP A 158 -11.97 0.84 10.39
CA ASP A 158 -12.38 2.17 10.83
C ASP A 158 -12.82 3.02 9.64
N GLN A 159 -12.09 2.96 8.52
CA GLN A 159 -12.46 3.68 7.30
C GLN A 159 -13.76 3.16 6.68
N LEU A 160 -14.05 1.87 6.77
CA LEU A 160 -15.31 1.29 6.30
C LEU A 160 -16.49 1.65 7.21
N ALA A 161 -16.29 1.67 8.53
CA ALA A 161 -17.30 2.04 9.51
C ALA A 161 -17.78 3.51 9.35
N LEU A 162 -16.91 4.39 8.84
CA LEU A 162 -17.27 5.77 8.51
C LEU A 162 -18.16 5.89 7.26
N GLY A 163 -18.30 4.83 6.44
CA GLY A 163 -19.09 4.84 5.22
C GLY A 163 -18.70 6.00 4.31
N GLU A 164 -19.68 6.75 3.81
CA GLU A 164 -19.40 7.91 2.95
C GLU A 164 -18.57 9.00 3.65
N ALA A 165 -18.50 9.05 4.98
CA ALA A 165 -17.66 10.02 5.70
C ALA A 165 -16.17 9.64 5.70
N SER A 166 -15.80 8.44 5.22
CA SER A 166 -14.43 7.93 5.14
C SER A 166 -13.46 8.90 4.44
N PRO A 167 -12.47 9.47 5.15
CA PRO A 167 -11.45 10.32 4.54
C PRO A 167 -10.64 9.60 3.45
N LEU A 168 -10.38 8.30 3.64
CA LEU A 168 -9.68 7.48 2.65
C LEU A 168 -10.51 7.39 1.36
N ALA A 169 -11.76 6.92 1.46
CA ALA A 169 -12.62 6.72 0.29
C ALA A 169 -12.94 8.04 -0.43
N ARG A 170 -13.16 9.13 0.32
CA ARG A 170 -13.37 10.48 -0.25
C ARG A 170 -12.15 10.97 -1.02
N THR A 171 -10.95 10.68 -0.53
CA THR A 171 -9.72 11.09 -1.22
C THR A 171 -9.52 10.27 -2.50
N MET A 172 -9.76 8.95 -2.45
CA MET A 172 -9.72 8.08 -3.63
C MET A 172 -10.75 8.49 -4.70
N SER A 173 -11.96 8.88 -4.27
CA SER A 173 -13.04 9.30 -5.17
C SER A 173 -12.70 10.54 -6.01
N ARG A 174 -11.74 11.36 -5.57
CA ARG A 174 -11.23 12.50 -6.37
C ARG A 174 -10.59 12.07 -7.70
N GLN A 175 -10.26 10.78 -7.86
CA GLN A 175 -9.74 10.22 -9.11
C GLN A 175 -10.84 9.87 -10.13
N GLY A 176 -12.12 10.03 -9.79
CA GLY A 176 -13.26 9.74 -10.66
C GLY A 176 -14.27 8.70 -10.17
N PRO A 177 -13.92 7.63 -9.41
CA PRO A 177 -14.91 6.64 -9.01
C PRO A 177 -15.89 7.20 -7.97
N ALA A 178 -17.08 6.62 -7.89
CA ALA A 178 -18.01 6.91 -6.80
C ALA A 178 -17.41 6.47 -5.44
N ILE A 179 -17.76 7.17 -4.36
CA ILE A 179 -17.31 6.81 -3.00
C ILE A 179 -17.69 5.37 -2.65
N ALA A 180 -18.88 4.91 -3.08
CA ALA A 180 -19.31 3.52 -2.91
C ALA A 180 -18.35 2.51 -3.55
N THR A 181 -17.84 2.80 -4.76
CA THR A 181 -16.85 1.96 -5.45
C THR A 181 -15.52 1.94 -4.69
N CYS A 182 -15.07 3.07 -4.16
CA CYS A 182 -13.87 3.13 -3.30
C CYS A 182 -14.05 2.29 -2.04
N LEU A 183 -15.21 2.40 -1.37
CA LEU A 183 -15.52 1.60 -0.18
C LEU A 183 -15.56 0.11 -0.49
N ALA A 184 -16.13 -0.29 -1.63
CA ALA A 184 -16.14 -1.68 -2.07
C ALA A 184 -14.72 -2.22 -2.32
N ALA A 185 -13.84 -1.43 -2.95
CA ALA A 185 -12.43 -1.81 -3.13
C ALA A 185 -11.67 -1.91 -1.80
N ILE A 186 -11.89 -0.98 -0.86
CA ILE A 186 -11.32 -1.03 0.49
C ILE A 186 -11.81 -2.28 1.24
N GLN A 187 -13.10 -2.61 1.12
CA GLN A 187 -13.68 -3.81 1.71
C GLN A 187 -13.07 -5.07 1.12
N ALA A 188 -12.94 -5.17 -0.20
CA ALA A 188 -12.32 -6.31 -0.87
C ALA A 188 -10.85 -6.50 -0.44
N LEU A 189 -10.08 -5.41 -0.40
CA LEU A 189 -8.70 -5.41 0.11
C LEU A 189 -8.63 -5.94 1.55
N ARG A 190 -9.46 -5.40 2.43
CA ARG A 190 -9.54 -5.84 3.83
C ARG A 190 -9.95 -7.31 3.95
N THR A 191 -10.94 -7.75 3.17
CA THR A 191 -11.39 -9.15 3.16
C THR A 191 -10.23 -10.07 2.81
N GLY A 192 -9.50 -9.82 1.71
CA GLY A 192 -8.33 -10.62 1.35
C GLY A 192 -7.24 -10.64 2.43
N MET A 193 -7.06 -9.54 3.15
CA MET A 193 -6.11 -9.48 4.27
C MET A 193 -6.54 -10.36 5.47
N ALA A 194 -7.84 -10.60 5.62
CA ALA A 194 -8.46 -11.25 6.77
C ALA A 194 -8.88 -12.72 6.54
N GLU A 195 -8.76 -13.24 5.32
CA GLU A 195 -9.07 -14.64 4.98
C GLU A 195 -8.24 -15.65 5.79
N ALA A 196 -8.55 -16.95 5.75
CA ALA A 196 -7.80 -17.98 6.48
C ALA A 196 -6.55 -18.46 5.72
#